data_AF-A0A8R7UAT3-F1
#
_entry.id   AF-A0A8R7UAT3-F1
#
_cell.length_a   1.000
_cell.length_b   1.000
_cell.length_c   1.000
_cell.angle_alpha   90.00
_cell.angle_beta   90.00
_cell.angle_gamma   90.00
#
_symmetry.space_group_name_H-M   'P 1'
#
loop_
_entity.id
_entity.type
_entity.pdbx_description
1 polymer ?
#
loop_
_entity_poly.entity_id
_entity_poly.type
_entity_poly.pdbx_seq_one_letter_code
_entity_poly.pdbx_strand_id
1 'polypeptide(L)'
;MSWNFGAVLPPQPVSSGGGGTLAAGAPLRSCVSQPTRRASTKSTPYAQDHIMAERKRRENINQSFIELSALIPGLKKMDKGTILADATIFVKELQERVKYLEAAGGNHRSVETVVLVRKLCRPVAPDVGESSARFLLAA
;
A
#
# COMPACT_ATOMS: atom_id res chain seq x y z
N MET A 1 -4.45 14.78 6.73
CA MET A 1 -3.56 13.63 6.97
C MET A 1 -2.14 14.03 6.58
N SER A 2 -1.33 14.49 7.55
CA SER A 2 0.04 14.94 7.31
C SER A 2 1.00 13.77 7.54
N TRP A 3 1.81 13.43 6.55
CA TRP A 3 2.79 12.34 6.61
C TRP A 3 4.16 12.95 6.91
N ASN A 4 4.50 13.15 8.19
CA ASN A 4 5.79 13.72 8.58
C ASN A 4 6.90 12.64 8.56
N PHE A 5 7.96 12.87 7.78
CA PHE A 5 9.08 11.95 7.50
C PHE A 5 10.36 12.23 8.31
N GLY A 6 10.27 12.95 9.43
CA GLY A 6 11.44 13.44 10.15
C GLY A 6 11.57 12.90 11.56
N ALA A 7 12.26 11.77 11.75
CA ALA A 7 12.94 11.47 13.01
C ALA A 7 13.99 10.35 12.88
N VAL A 8 15.26 10.77 12.96
CA VAL A 8 16.36 10.18 13.74
C VAL A 8 16.86 8.75 13.40
N LEU A 9 18.05 8.69 12.79
CA LEU A 9 18.92 7.51 12.76
C LEU A 9 19.51 7.24 14.16
N PRO A 10 19.57 5.97 14.63
CA PRO A 10 20.27 5.62 15.87
C PRO A 10 21.82 5.71 15.69
N PRO A 11 22.57 6.08 16.74
CA PRO A 11 24.01 6.29 16.66
C PRO A 11 24.79 4.99 16.48
N GLN A 12 25.85 5.06 15.66
CA GLN A 12 26.82 3.97 15.48
C GLN A 12 27.89 4.03 16.60
N PRO A 13 28.28 2.90 17.20
CA PRO A 13 29.38 2.88 18.16
C PRO A 13 30.73 3.05 17.44
N VAL A 14 31.44 4.14 17.74
CA VAL A 14 32.85 4.32 17.41
C VAL A 14 33.69 3.41 18.33
N SER A 15 34.37 2.43 17.74
CA SER A 15 35.37 1.64 18.45
C SER A 15 36.74 2.25 18.19
N SER A 16 37.30 2.84 19.26
CA SER A 16 38.62 3.43 19.31
C SER A 16 39.62 2.42 19.87
N GLY A 17 40.74 2.18 19.18
CA GLY A 17 41.97 1.70 19.84
C GLY A 17 42.87 0.72 19.06
N GLY A 18 44.09 1.20 18.74
CA GLY A 18 45.37 0.44 18.58
C GLY A 18 45.55 -0.34 17.27
N GLY A 19 46.69 -0.39 16.57
CA GLY A 19 48.07 0.01 16.84
C GLY A 19 49.02 -1.12 16.38
N GLY A 20 49.82 -0.90 15.30
CA GLY A 20 50.92 -1.77 14.81
C GLY A 20 50.50 -3.17 14.31
N THR A 21 51.19 -3.92 13.44
CA THR A 21 52.58 -3.95 12.97
C THR A 21 52.61 -4.91 11.73
N LEU A 22 53.43 -4.54 10.75
CA LEU A 22 53.97 -5.23 9.57
C LEU A 22 54.14 -6.77 9.63
N ALA A 23 53.85 -7.42 8.48
CA ALA A 23 54.77 -8.28 7.70
C ALA A 23 54.15 -9.58 7.12
N ALA A 24 54.53 -9.83 5.86
CA ALA A 24 54.78 -11.11 5.19
C ALA A 24 53.64 -12.14 5.03
N GLY A 25 53.31 -12.42 3.77
CA GLY A 25 52.48 -13.55 3.38
C GLY A 25 53.21 -14.89 3.41
N ALA A 26 52.43 -15.95 3.55
CA ALA A 26 52.55 -17.24 2.86
C ALA A 26 51.33 -18.13 3.23
N PRO A 27 50.96 -19.11 2.38
CA PRO A 27 49.62 -19.68 2.30
C PRO A 27 49.48 -20.95 3.15
N LEU A 28 48.26 -21.44 3.38
CA LEU A 28 47.95 -22.88 3.51
C LEU A 28 46.43 -23.14 3.56
N ARG A 29 45.96 -23.96 2.61
CA ARG A 29 45.03 -25.10 2.74
C ARG A 29 43.87 -25.07 3.76
N SER A 30 42.69 -25.44 3.21
CA SER A 30 41.85 -26.57 3.64
C SER A 30 40.44 -26.26 4.14
N CYS A 31 39.48 -26.83 3.41
CA CYS A 31 38.31 -27.61 3.84
C CYS A 31 37.22 -27.00 4.77
N VAL A 32 35.98 -27.12 4.24
CA VAL A 32 34.69 -27.30 4.93
C VAL A 32 34.15 -26.12 5.74
N SER A 33 33.00 -25.62 5.31
CA SER A 33 31.81 -25.50 6.17
C SER A 33 30.54 -25.35 5.32
N GLN A 34 29.69 -26.37 5.39
CA GLN A 34 28.32 -26.40 4.88
C GLN A 34 27.48 -25.22 5.44
N PRO A 35 26.45 -24.73 4.73
CA PRO A 35 25.47 -23.85 5.34
C PRO A 35 24.57 -24.68 6.26
N THR A 36 24.90 -24.71 7.55
CA THR A 36 24.02 -25.25 8.58
C THR A 36 22.71 -24.45 8.58
N ARG A 37 21.60 -25.21 8.52
CA ARG A 37 20.21 -24.73 8.57
C ARG A 37 20.08 -23.65 9.65
N ARG A 38 19.71 -22.44 9.25
CA ARG A 38 19.43 -21.33 10.18
C ARG A 38 18.38 -21.78 11.17
N ALA A 39 18.76 -21.70 12.45
CA ALA A 39 17.88 -21.87 13.59
C ALA A 39 16.61 -21.06 13.39
N SER A 40 15.46 -21.73 13.53
CA SER A 40 14.17 -21.08 13.74
C SER A 40 14.25 -20.36 15.08
N THR A 41 14.67 -19.10 15.07
CA THR A 41 14.41 -18.20 16.18
C THR A 41 12.91 -18.00 16.20
N LYS A 42 12.24 -18.51 17.24
CA LYS A 42 10.86 -18.13 17.56
C LYS A 42 10.84 -16.61 17.66
N SER A 43 10.39 -15.94 16.61
CA SER A 43 10.20 -14.51 16.60
C SER A 43 9.19 -14.17 17.68
N THR A 44 9.51 -13.15 18.48
CA THR A 44 8.56 -12.61 19.45
C THR A 44 7.27 -12.20 18.72
N PRO A 45 6.09 -12.30 19.36
CA PRO A 45 4.82 -11.97 18.71
C PRO A 45 4.84 -10.57 18.08
N TYR A 46 5.49 -9.61 18.73
CA TYR A 46 5.73 -8.27 18.21
C TYR A 46 6.50 -8.24 16.87
N ALA A 47 7.52 -9.10 16.71
CA ALA A 47 8.26 -9.20 15.45
C ALA A 47 7.40 -9.81 14.33
N GLN A 48 6.49 -10.74 14.64
CA GLN A 48 5.53 -11.26 13.67
C GLN A 48 4.51 -10.20 13.24
N ASP A 49 3.96 -9.46 14.20
CA ASP A 49 3.00 -8.38 13.93
C ASP A 49 3.62 -7.28 13.06
N HIS A 50 4.88 -6.90 13.30
CA HIS A 50 5.61 -5.94 12.48
C HIS A 50 5.79 -6.44 11.03
N ILE A 51 6.14 -7.73 10.85
CA ILE A 51 6.26 -8.34 9.52
C ILE A 51 4.91 -8.35 8.79
N MET A 52 3.83 -8.69 9.49
CA MET A 52 2.49 -8.72 8.91
C MET A 52 1.98 -7.32 8.57
N ALA A 53 2.22 -6.33 9.43
CA ALA A 53 1.89 -4.94 9.19
C ALA A 53 2.58 -4.40 7.93
N GLU A 54 3.88 -4.66 7.76
CA GLU A 54 4.61 -4.22 6.56
C GLU A 54 4.17 -4.98 5.30
N ARG A 55 3.86 -6.27 5.40
CA ARG A 55 3.28 -7.03 4.28
C ARG A 55 1.98 -6.38 3.82
N LYS A 56 1.06 -6.11 4.74
CA LYS A 56 -0.22 -5.46 4.46
C LYS A 56 -0.02 -4.06 3.87
N ARG A 57 0.95 -3.29 4.37
CA ARG A 57 1.31 -1.99 3.80
C ARG A 57 1.71 -2.11 2.33
N ARG A 58 2.56 -3.08 1.98
CA ARG A 58 3.00 -3.32 0.60
C ARG A 58 1.86 -3.79 -0.29
N GLU A 59 1.01 -4.66 0.23
CA GLU A 59 -0.18 -5.15 -0.48
C GLU A 59 -1.14 -4.01 -0.81
N ASN A 60 -1.48 -3.17 0.17
CA ASN A 60 -2.32 -1.98 -0.05
C ASN A 60 -1.74 -1.06 -1.12
N ILE A 61 -0.43 -0.79 -1.07
CA ILE A 61 0.24 0.04 -2.09
C ILE A 61 0.10 -0.60 -3.47
N ASN A 62 0.41 -1.90 -3.59
CA ASN A 62 0.34 -2.60 -4.87
C ASN A 62 -1.10 -2.66 -5.41
N GLN A 63 -2.10 -2.82 -4.54
CA GLN A 63 -3.51 -2.79 -4.91
C GLN A 63 -3.89 -1.43 -5.51
N SER A 64 -3.47 -0.32 -4.89
CA SER A 64 -3.70 1.01 -5.45
C SER A 64 -3.03 1.21 -6.81
N PHE A 65 -1.85 0.61 -7.06
CA PHE A 65 -1.22 0.65 -8.38
C PHE A 65 -2.01 -0.14 -9.43
N ILE A 66 -2.59 -1.28 -9.05
CA ILE A 66 -3.44 -2.09 -9.95
C ILE A 66 -4.69 -1.30 -10.32
N GLU A 67 -5.38 -0.73 -9.33
CA GLU A 67 -6.57 0.10 -9.55
C GLU A 67 -6.26 1.32 -10.43
N LEU A 68 -5.15 2.00 -10.15
CA LEU A 68 -4.69 3.12 -10.95
C LEU A 68 -4.43 2.71 -12.40
N SER A 69 -3.79 1.56 -12.63
CA SER A 69 -3.51 1.07 -13.98
C SER A 69 -4.78 0.76 -14.80
N ALA A 70 -5.88 0.40 -14.13
CA ALA A 70 -7.16 0.15 -14.79
C ALA A 70 -7.86 1.44 -15.26
N LEU A 71 -7.56 2.58 -14.63
CA LEU A 71 -8.14 3.88 -14.97
C LEU A 71 -7.38 4.61 -16.09
N ILE A 72 -6.12 4.26 -16.32
CA ILE A 72 -5.26 4.92 -17.30
C ILE A 72 -5.41 4.24 -18.67
N PRO A 73 -5.92 4.92 -19.70
CA PRO A 73 -6.00 4.37 -21.04
C PRO A 73 -4.62 4.27 -21.70
N GLY A 74 -4.42 3.28 -22.58
CA GLY A 74 -3.21 3.18 -23.41
C GLY A 74 -1.94 2.71 -22.69
N LEU A 75 -2.05 2.23 -21.45
CA LEU A 75 -0.92 1.79 -20.65
C LEU A 75 -0.31 0.48 -21.18
N LYS A 76 0.85 0.55 -21.84
CA LYS A 76 1.54 -0.62 -22.41
C LYS A 76 2.45 -1.34 -21.40
N LYS A 77 3.01 -0.60 -20.45
CA LYS A 77 3.91 -1.14 -19.43
C LYS A 77 3.35 -0.84 -18.06
N MET A 78 3.26 -1.87 -17.22
CA MET A 78 2.71 -1.79 -15.86
C MET A 78 3.79 -1.60 -14.79
N ASP A 79 4.95 -1.06 -15.16
CA ASP A 79 5.96 -0.71 -14.17
C ASP A 79 5.53 0.55 -13.39
N LYS A 80 5.94 0.62 -12.12
CA LYS A 80 5.49 1.67 -11.20
C LYS A 80 5.84 3.08 -11.68
N GLY A 81 6.97 3.24 -12.37
CA GLY A 81 7.39 4.54 -12.90
C GLY A 81 6.50 4.99 -14.05
N THR A 82 6.28 4.12 -15.02
CA THR A 82 5.41 4.40 -16.18
C THR A 82 3.97 4.68 -15.74
N ILE A 83 3.42 3.91 -14.79
CA ILE A 83 2.06 4.17 -14.27
C ILE A 83 1.94 5.59 -13.69
N LEU A 84 2.92 6.06 -12.91
CA LEU A 84 2.86 7.41 -12.33
C LEU A 84 3.05 8.51 -13.38
N ALA A 85 3.94 8.29 -14.36
CA ALA A 85 4.15 9.23 -15.46
C ALA A 85 2.89 9.40 -16.30
N ASP A 86 2.30 8.28 -16.75
CA ASP A 86 1.11 8.28 -17.58
C ASP A 86 -0.11 8.82 -16.83
N ALA A 87 -0.25 8.51 -15.53
CA ALA A 87 -1.30 9.08 -14.68
C ALA A 87 -1.24 10.62 -14.66
N THR A 88 -0.04 11.17 -14.53
CA THR A 88 0.16 12.63 -14.48
C THR A 88 -0.20 13.29 -15.81
N ILE A 89 0.10 12.63 -16.94
CA ILE A 89 -0.27 13.11 -18.27
C ILE A 89 -1.79 13.06 -18.43
N PHE A 90 -2.42 11.94 -18.10
CA PHE A 90 -3.85 11.75 -18.27
C PHE A 90 -4.68 12.77 -17.47
N VAL A 91 -4.27 13.08 -16.23
CA VAL A 91 -4.95 14.14 -15.45
C VAL A 91 -4.85 15.50 -16.11
N LYS A 92 -3.70 15.86 -16.71
CA LYS A 92 -3.53 17.13 -17.44
C LYS A 92 -4.43 17.18 -18.67
N GLU A 93 -4.49 16.11 -19.45
CA GLU A 93 -5.38 16.03 -20.61
C GLU A 93 -6.85 16.18 -20.22
N LEU A 94 -7.28 15.53 -19.12
CA LEU A 94 -8.65 15.67 -18.63
C LEU A 94 -8.95 17.12 -18.22
N GLN A 95 -8.02 17.80 -17.55
CA GLN A 95 -8.17 19.20 -17.19
C GLN A 95 -8.29 20.11 -18.43
N GLU A 96 -7.50 19.86 -19.48
CA GLU A 96 -7.59 20.59 -20.74
C GLU A 96 -8.91 20.35 -21.46
N ARG A 97 -9.39 19.10 -21.49
CA ARG A 97 -10.71 18.76 -22.06
C ARG A 97 -11.84 19.46 -21.33
N VAL A 98 -11.80 19.48 -20.00
CA VAL A 98 -12.80 20.21 -19.19
C VAL A 98 -12.77 21.70 -19.52
N LYS A 99 -11.59 22.34 -19.54
CA LYS A 99 -11.45 23.75 -19.91
C LYS A 99 -11.97 24.06 -21.31
N TYR A 100 -11.65 23.19 -22.28
CA TYR A 100 -12.15 23.33 -23.65
C TYR A 100 -13.68 23.23 -23.69
N LEU A 101 -14.26 22.25 -22.99
CA LEU A 101 -15.71 22.07 -22.91
C LEU A 101 -16.41 23.20 -22.17
N GLU A 102 -15.80 23.80 -21.14
CA GLU A 102 -16.35 24.98 -20.45
C GLU A 102 -16.29 26.23 -21.35
N ALA A 103 -15.18 26.43 -22.06
CA ALA A 103 -15.03 27.54 -23.00
C ALA A 103 -15.94 27.41 -24.23
N ALA A 104 -16.11 26.19 -24.76
CA ALA A 104 -17.01 25.91 -25.87
C ALA A 104 -18.48 25.79 -25.43
N GLY A 105 -18.71 25.34 -24.20
CA GLY A 105 -20.00 25.02 -23.59
C GLY A 105 -20.64 26.17 -22.81
N GLY A 106 -20.03 27.36 -22.82
CA GLY A 106 -20.68 28.60 -22.37
C GLY A 106 -22.02 28.92 -23.05
N ASN A 107 -22.47 28.11 -24.03
CA ASN A 107 -23.75 28.27 -24.72
C ASN A 107 -24.63 27.01 -24.93
N HIS A 108 -24.36 25.81 -24.38
CA HIS A 108 -25.35 24.70 -24.53
C HIS A 108 -25.34 23.59 -23.45
N ARG A 109 -26.35 23.70 -22.57
CA ARG A 109 -27.21 22.66 -21.97
C ARG A 109 -26.63 21.69 -20.93
N SER A 110 -27.10 21.90 -19.71
CA SER A 110 -27.51 20.88 -18.75
C SER A 110 -27.86 19.53 -19.40
N VAL A 111 -26.93 18.58 -19.38
CA VAL A 111 -27.29 17.17 -19.51
C VAL A 111 -27.79 16.71 -18.13
N GLU A 112 -29.10 16.71 -17.97
CA GLU A 112 -29.77 16.05 -16.84
C GLU A 112 -29.45 14.55 -16.91
N THR A 113 -28.56 14.09 -16.03
CA THR A 113 -28.29 12.67 -15.84
C THR A 113 -29.47 12.04 -15.10
N VAL A 114 -30.38 11.38 -15.82
CA VAL A 114 -31.47 10.59 -15.23
C VAL A 114 -30.90 9.30 -14.66
N VAL A 115 -30.69 9.28 -13.34
CA VAL A 115 -30.32 8.06 -12.61
C VAL A 115 -31.60 7.25 -12.38
N LEU A 116 -31.79 6.18 -13.16
CA LEU A 116 -32.85 5.21 -12.92
C LEU A 116 -32.46 4.35 -11.69
N VAL A 117 -32.90 4.75 -10.50
CA VAL A 117 -32.76 3.94 -9.28
C VAL A 117 -33.67 2.72 -9.41
N ARG A 118 -33.13 1.63 -9.94
CA ARG A 118 -33.76 0.31 -9.80
C ARG A 118 -33.57 -0.12 -8.34
N LYS A 119 -34.56 0.21 -7.52
CA LYS A 119 -34.64 -0.22 -6.12
C LYS A 119 -34.68 -1.75 -6.11
N LEU A 120 -33.57 -2.39 -5.78
CA LEU A 120 -33.52 -3.84 -5.58
C LEU A 120 -34.33 -4.15 -4.31
N CYS A 121 -35.49 -4.79 -4.47
CA CYS A 121 -36.24 -5.34 -3.35
C CYS A 121 -35.33 -6.28 -2.57
N ARG A 122 -34.97 -5.91 -1.34
CA ARG A 122 -34.29 -6.78 -0.39
C ARG A 122 -35.31 -7.81 0.11
N PRO A 123 -35.15 -9.12 -0.14
CA PRO A 123 -35.99 -10.11 0.51
C PRO A 123 -35.65 -10.11 2.00
N VAL A 124 -36.61 -9.73 2.83
CA VAL A 124 -36.58 -9.95 4.28
C VAL A 124 -36.73 -11.46 4.49
N ALA A 125 -35.70 -12.09 5.06
CA ALA A 125 -35.82 -13.43 5.61
C ALA A 125 -36.36 -13.34 7.05
N PRO A 126 -37.30 -14.20 7.47
CA PRO A 126 -37.88 -14.16 8.80
C PRO A 126 -36.92 -14.71 9.87
N ASP A 127 -36.82 -13.97 10.97
CA ASP A 127 -36.15 -14.34 12.22
C ASP A 127 -36.73 -15.62 12.83
N VAL A 128 -35.85 -16.60 13.09
CA VAL A 128 -36.12 -17.71 14.01
C VAL A 128 -34.90 -17.85 14.91
N GLY A 129 -35.09 -17.64 16.22
CA GLY A 129 -34.09 -18.01 17.22
C GLY A 129 -34.02 -17.05 18.40
N GLU A 130 -34.90 -17.29 19.36
CA GLU A 130 -34.86 -16.86 20.76
C GLU A 130 -33.47 -16.50 21.31
N SER A 131 -33.34 -15.34 21.95
CA SER A 131 -32.78 -15.27 23.31
C SER A 131 -32.98 -13.89 23.94
N SER A 132 -33.82 -13.87 24.98
CA SER A 132 -33.65 -13.09 26.20
C SER A 132 -33.20 -11.63 26.11
N ALA A 133 -34.17 -10.70 26.14
CA ALA A 133 -34.09 -9.45 26.93
C ALA A 133 -35.42 -8.69 26.80
N ARG A 134 -36.39 -9.05 27.64
CA ARG A 134 -37.64 -8.29 27.78
C ARG A 134 -37.97 -8.12 29.25
N PHE A 135 -37.28 -7.19 29.92
CA PHE A 135 -37.81 -6.50 31.09
C PHE A 135 -37.09 -5.16 31.23
N LEU A 136 -37.54 -4.18 30.44
CA LEU A 136 -37.50 -2.77 30.81
C LEU A 136 -38.85 -2.17 30.42
N LEU A 137 -39.77 -2.10 31.39
CA LEU A 137 -40.86 -1.13 31.35
C LEU A 137 -40.71 -0.26 32.59
N ALA A 138 -40.45 1.02 32.34
CA ALA A 138 -40.56 2.08 33.33
C ALA A 138 -42.04 2.43 33.51
N ALA A 139 -42.50 2.41 34.77
CA ALA A 139 -43.51 3.30 35.36
C ALA A 139 -43.58 2.99 36.87
#